data_AF-A0A968ML82-F1
#
_entry.id   AF-A0A968ML82-F1
#
_cell.length_a   1.000
_cell.length_b   1.000
_cell.length_c   1.000
_cell.angle_alpha   90.00
_cell.angle_beta   90.00
_cell.angle_gamma   90.00
#
_symmetry.space_group_name_H-M   'P 1'
#
loop_
_entity.id
_entity.type
_entity.pdbx_description
1 polymer ?
#
loop_
_entity_poly.entity_id
_entity_poly.type
_entity_poly.pdbx_seq_one_letter_code
_entity_poly.pdbx_strand_id
1 'polypeptide(L)' 'MKLALVSDTHVKHEKLAVPPCDLIVHAGDFSRKGTLEETRAFSTGSRRSTPRRC' A
#
# COMPACT_ATOMS: atom_id res chain seq x y z
N MET A 1 -15.93 -11.90 -2.22
CA MET A 1 -15.11 -10.71 -1.90
C MET A 1 -13.75 -11.17 -1.42
N LYS A 2 -12.67 -10.71 -2.02
CA LYS A 2 -11.28 -11.01 -1.66
C LYS A 2 -10.65 -9.79 -1.00
N LEU A 3 -10.16 -9.98 0.22
CA LEU A 3 -9.47 -8.95 0.97
C LEU A 3 -7.97 -9.23 1.00
N ALA A 4 -7.15 -8.21 0.79
CA ALA A 4 -5.73 -8.25 1.11
C ALA A 4 -5.49 -7.41 2.37
N LEU A 5 -5.03 -8.06 3.43
CA LEU A 5 -4.73 -7.42 4.71
C LEU A 5 -3.21 -7.29 4.84
N VAL A 6 -2.74 -6.08 5.04
CA VAL A 6 -1.31 -5.72 5.08
C VAL A 6 -1.04 -4.92 6.34
N SER A 7 0.15 -5.03 6.92
CA SER A 7 0.58 -4.21 8.06
C SER A 7 2.11 -4.05 8.04
N ASP A 8 2.63 -3.12 8.83
CA ASP A 8 4.05 -3.02 9.19
C ASP A 8 5.00 -2.96 7.98
N THR A 9 4.58 -2.22 6.95
CA THR A 9 5.38 -2.11 5.73
C THR A 9 6.60 -1.22 5.91
N HIS A 10 6.60 -0.29 6.89
CA HIS A 10 7.76 0.55 7.22
C HIS A 10 8.46 1.14 5.98
N VAL A 11 7.69 1.78 5.10
CA VAL A 11 8.13 2.42 3.83
C VAL A 11 8.48 1.42 2.72
N LYS A 12 8.31 0.11 2.93
CA LYS A 12 8.59 -0.95 1.93
C LYS A 12 7.36 -1.40 1.14
N HIS A 13 6.28 -0.62 1.14
CA HIS A 13 5.02 -0.97 0.47
C HIS A 13 5.17 -1.16 -1.05
N GLU A 14 6.15 -0.52 -1.70
CA GLU A 14 6.44 -0.72 -3.14
C GLU A 14 7.00 -2.11 -3.47
N LYS A 15 7.55 -2.83 -2.48
CA LYS A 15 8.08 -4.19 -2.67
C LYS A 15 7.02 -5.27 -2.48
N LEU A 16 5.80 -4.90 -2.09
CA LEU A 16 4.73 -5.84 -1.80
C LEU A 16 3.97 -6.18 -3.09
N ALA A 17 4.06 -7.43 -3.53
CA ALA A 17 3.19 -7.95 -4.57
C ALA A 17 1.83 -8.34 -3.97
N VAL A 18 0.83 -7.49 -4.14
CA VAL A 18 -0.54 -7.79 -3.69
C VAL A 18 -1.27 -8.55 -4.79
N PRO A 19 -1.81 -9.76 -4.52
CA PRO A 19 -2.58 -10.50 -5.51
C PRO A 19 -3.88 -9.77 -5.86
N PRO A 20 -4.53 -10.12 -6.99
CA PRO A 20 -5.83 -9.56 -7.34
C PRO A 20 -6.86 -9.73 -6.22
N CYS A 21 -7.35 -8.61 -5.69
CA CYS A 21 -8.30 -8.54 -4.60
C CYS A 21 -9.29 -7.37 -4.83
N ASP A 22 -10.41 -7.41 -4.11
CA ASP A 22 -11.46 -6.39 -4.21
C ASP A 22 -11.16 -5.19 -3.30
N LEU A 23 -10.49 -5.42 -2.17
CA LEU A 23 -10.14 -4.39 -1.20
C LEU A 23 -8.81 -4.72 -0.51
N ILE A 24 -7.94 -3.72 -0.41
CA ILE A 24 -6.72 -3.76 0.40
C ILE A 24 -6.96 -2.95 1.67
N VAL A 25 -6.63 -3.51 2.83
CA VAL A 25 -6.64 -2.81 4.12
C VAL A 25 -5.23 -2.84 4.69
N HIS A 26 -4.66 -1.66 4.97
CA HIS A 26 -3.39 -1.52 5.66
C HIS A 26 -3.63 -1.21 7.14
N ALA A 27 -3.29 -2.14 8.05
CA ALA A 27 -3.65 -2.11 9.46
C ALA A 27 -2.75 -1.21 10.34
N GLY A 28 -1.72 -0.58 9.78
CA GLY A 28 -0.91 0.41 10.47
C GLY A 28 0.57 0.25 10.16
N ASP A 29 1.37 1.18 10.69
CA ASP A 29 2.84 1.14 10.61
C ASP A 29 3.43 1.08 9.19
N PHE A 30 2.84 1.87 8.28
CA PHE A 30 3.38 2.05 6.93
C PHE A 30 4.61 2.97 6.88
N SER A 31 4.90 3.69 7.96
CA SER A 31 5.99 4.67 8.06
C SER A 31 7.11 4.13 8.96
N ARG A 32 8.27 4.77 9.00
CA ARG A 32 9.34 4.40 9.96
C ARG A 32 9.49 5.44 11.06
N LYS A 33 9.32 6.71 10.69
CA LYS A 33 9.49 7.86 11.58
C LYS A 33 8.25 8.74 11.64
N GLY A 34 7.21 8.43 10.86
CA GLY A 34 5.97 9.20 10.82
C GLY A 34 6.12 10.56 10.15
N THR A 35 7.10 10.72 9.24
CA THR A 35 7.31 12.03 8.59
C THR A 35 6.22 12.33 7.58
N LEU A 36 6.03 13.62 7.30
CA LEU A 36 5.11 14.06 6.25
C LEU A 36 5.49 13.49 4.88
N GLU A 37 6.78 13.37 4.60
CA GLU A 37 7.31 12.78 3.37
C GLU A 37 6.94 11.29 3.26
N GLU A 38 7.13 10.51 4.33
CA GLU A 38 6.76 9.09 4.38
C GLU A 38 5.24 8.90 4.17
N THR A 39 4.44 9.79 4.74
CA THR A 39 2.98 9.78 4.57
C THR A 39 2.55 10.13 3.14
N ARG A 40 3.20 11.14 2.53
CA ARG A 40 2.97 11.51 1.13
C ARG A 40 3.40 10.40 0.18
N ALA A 41 4.53 9.75 0.44
CA ALA A 41 5.02 8.62 -0.35
C ALA A 41 4.00 7.47 -0.34
N PHE A 42 3.50 7.10 0.85
CA PHE A 42 2.47 6.06 0.99
C PHE A 42 1.17 6.41 0.24
N SER A 43 0.68 7.65 0.35
CA SER A 43 -0.55 8.09 -0.32
C SER A 43 -0.39 8.16 -1.86
N THR A 44 0.77 8.56 -2.34
CA THR A 44 1.05 8.69 -3.77
C THR A 44 1.28 7.33 -4.43
N GLY A 45 1.98 6.41 -3.75
CA GLY A 45 2.21 5.04 -4.21
C GLY A 45 0.92 4.21 -4.32
N SER A 46 -0.02 4.43 -3.40
CA SER A 46 -1.32 3.74 -3.37
C SER A 46 -2.23 4.06 -4.56
N ARG A 47 -1.93 5.08 -5.38
CA ARG A 47 -2.75 5.46 -6.55
C ARG A 47 -2.53 4.60 -7.79
N ARG A 48 -1.59 3.65 -7.78
CA ARG A 48 -1.28 2.77 -8.94
C ARG A 48 -2.09 1.47 -8.97
N SER A 49 -3.25 1.42 -8.33
CA SER A 49 -4.22 0.33 -8.53
C SER A 49 -5.15 0.64 -9.70
N THR A 50 -4.65 0.55 -10.92
CA THR A 50 -5.52 0.44 -12.11
C THR A 50 -4.93 -0.63 -13.01
N PRO A 51 -5.71 -1.64 -13.43
CA PRO A 51 -5.24 -2.60 -14.40
C PRO A 51 -4.99 -1.84 -15.71
N ARG A 52 -3.73 -1.78 -16.16
CA ARG A 52 -3.45 -1.54 -17.58
C ARG A 52 -3.97 -2.77 -18.31
N ARG A 53 -5.19 -2.68 -18.83
CA ARG A 53 -5.70 -3.58 -19.86
C ARG A 53 -5.18 -3.11 -21.22
N CYS A 54 -4.91 -4.11 -22.05
CA CYS A 54 -4.32 -4.10 -23.39
C CYS A 54 -2.78 -4.08 -23.37
#